data_AF-A0A368CCF3-F1
#
_entry.id   AF-A0A368CCF3-F1
#
_cell.length_a   1.000
_cell.length_b   1.000
_cell.length_c   1.000
_cell.angle_alpha   90.00
_cell.angle_beta   90.00
_cell.angle_gamma   90.00
#
_symmetry.space_group_name_H-M   'P 1'
#
loop_
_entity.id
_entity.type
_entity.pdbx_description
1 polymer ?
#
loop_
_entity_poly.entity_id
_entity_poly.type
_entity_poly.pdbx_seq_one_letter_code
_entity_poly.pdbx_strand_id
1 'polypeptide(L)'
;MLIALLTVMLLGGGSYELSTFIAEGQENINSAVEDLERRQTALDILAAMEQSMLSDSGETTALIERARQSFSEEKVWSAEELDALFAEARSLNADRAQRFIELRLELKSSLTSEEWDEAFPSS
;
A
#
# COMPACT_ATOMS: atom_id res chain seq x y z
N MET A 1 -19.13 2.52 15.96
CA MET A 1 -18.84 1.21 15.32
C MET A 1 -18.45 1.37 13.84
N LEU A 2 -19.18 2.16 13.05
CA LEU A 2 -18.87 2.42 11.63
C LEU A 2 -17.43 2.92 11.38
N ILE A 3 -16.99 3.93 12.13
CA ILE A 3 -15.62 4.46 12.00
C ILE A 3 -14.58 3.36 12.26
N ALA A 4 -14.77 2.54 13.28
CA ALA A 4 -13.85 1.43 13.58
C ALA A 4 -13.79 0.40 12.44
N LEU A 5 -14.94 0.09 11.80
CA LEU A 5 -14.98 -0.78 10.63
C LEU A 5 -14.27 -0.16 9.42
N LEU A 6 -14.48 1.13 9.18
CA LEU A 6 -13.81 1.86 8.09
C LEU A 6 -12.29 1.91 8.30
N THR A 7 -11.86 2.19 9.53
CA THR A 7 -10.46 2.18 9.93
C THR A 7 -9.83 0.80 9.76
N VAL A 8 -10.50 -0.27 10.17
CA VAL A 8 -10.01 -1.65 9.97
C VAL A 8 -9.97 -2.01 8.47
N MET A 9 -10.96 -1.60 7.68
CA MET A 9 -11.00 -1.91 6.25
C MET A 9 -9.89 -1.19 5.47
N LEU A 10 -9.58 0.06 5.83
CA LEU A 10 -8.57 0.87 5.14
C LEU A 10 -7.14 0.64 5.65
N LEU A 11 -6.98 0.23 6.92
CA LEU A 11 -5.67 0.00 7.54
C LEU A 11 -5.32 -1.50 7.70
N GLY A 12 -6.24 -2.42 7.42
CA GLY A 12 -6.17 -3.81 7.86
C GLY A 12 -5.29 -4.74 7.02
N GLY A 13 -4.36 -5.42 7.71
CA GLY A 13 -3.82 -6.75 7.38
C GLY A 13 -2.65 -6.77 6.40
N GLY A 14 -2.88 -6.37 5.15
CA GLY A 14 -1.89 -6.50 4.09
C GLY A 14 -0.70 -5.55 4.24
N SER A 15 -0.84 -4.43 4.96
CA SER A 15 0.24 -3.45 5.13
C SER A 15 1.48 -4.02 5.79
N TYR A 16 1.33 -4.98 6.70
CA TYR A 16 2.45 -5.57 7.43
C TYR A 16 3.35 -6.38 6.49
N GLU A 17 2.77 -7.33 5.73
CA GLU A 17 3.52 -8.14 4.75
C GLU A 17 4.17 -7.27 3.67
N LEU A 18 3.48 -6.20 3.24
CA LEU A 18 4.01 -5.26 2.24
C LEU A 18 5.17 -4.42 2.80
N SER A 19 5.07 -3.97 4.05
CA SER A 19 6.15 -3.21 4.70
C SER A 19 7.39 -4.06 4.95
N THR A 20 7.20 -5.32 5.34
CA THR A 20 8.30 -6.29 5.49
C THR A 20 8.96 -6.55 4.14
N PHE A 21 8.18 -6.79 3.09
CA PHE A 21 8.70 -6.98 1.74
C PHE A 21 9.57 -5.80 1.27
N ILE A 22 9.14 -4.56 1.51
CA ILE A 22 9.91 -3.37 1.11
C ILE A 22 11.20 -3.26 1.92
N ALA A 23 11.13 -3.44 3.24
CA ALA A 23 12.29 -3.33 4.11
C ALA A 23 13.35 -4.41 3.80
N GLU A 24 12.94 -5.67 3.66
CA GLU A 24 13.82 -6.77 3.27
C GLU A 24 14.41 -6.54 1.88
N GLY A 25 13.60 -6.06 0.92
CA GLY A 25 14.08 -5.71 -0.41
C GLY A 25 15.15 -4.61 -0.38
N GLN A 26 14.95 -3.54 0.39
CA GLN A 26 15.91 -2.44 0.52
C GLN A 26 17.22 -2.91 1.15
N GLU A 27 17.14 -3.79 2.15
CA GLU A 27 18.31 -4.39 2.81
C GLU A 27 19.09 -5.28 1.83
N ASN A 28 18.41 -6.23 1.18
CA ASN A 28 19.03 -7.28 0.39
C ASN A 28 19.52 -6.79 -0.99
N ILE A 29 18.87 -5.80 -1.61
CA ILE A 29 19.27 -5.30 -2.93
C ILE A 29 20.68 -4.70 -2.93
N ASN A 30 21.12 -4.15 -1.80
CA ASN A 30 22.47 -3.61 -1.68
C ASN A 30 23.58 -4.68 -1.83
N SER A 31 23.29 -5.91 -1.42
CA SER A 31 24.20 -7.06 -1.56
C SER A 31 23.93 -7.87 -2.82
N ALA A 32 22.67 -8.05 -3.20
CA ALA A 32 22.26 -8.92 -4.31
C ALA A 32 22.59 -8.34 -5.70
N VAL A 33 22.58 -7.01 -5.84
CA VAL A 33 22.69 -6.36 -7.16
C VAL A 33 24.03 -5.66 -7.28
N GLU A 34 25.02 -6.30 -7.92
CA GLU A 34 26.36 -5.72 -8.12
C GLU A 34 26.33 -4.46 -9.00
N ASP A 35 25.48 -4.45 -10.02
CA ASP A 35 25.32 -3.36 -10.96
C ASP A 35 24.69 -2.13 -10.31
N LEU A 36 25.43 -1.02 -10.29
CA LEU A 36 25.01 0.20 -9.58
C LEU A 36 23.77 0.86 -10.18
N GLU A 37 23.57 0.76 -11.50
CA GLU A 37 22.42 1.38 -12.18
C GLU A 37 21.15 0.59 -11.92
N ARG A 38 21.21 -0.75 -12.04
CA ARG A 38 20.07 -1.63 -11.67
C ARG A 38 19.75 -1.52 -10.19
N ARG A 39 20.77 -1.48 -9.33
CA ARG A 39 20.60 -1.34 -7.88
C ARG A 39 19.84 -0.06 -7.55
N GLN A 40 20.26 1.08 -8.10
CA GLN A 40 19.59 2.35 -7.85
C GLN A 40 18.16 2.33 -8.38
N THR A 41 17.95 1.81 -9.60
CA THR A 41 16.61 1.67 -10.19
C THR A 41 15.69 0.86 -9.27
N ALA A 42 16.17 -0.26 -8.75
CA ALA A 42 15.39 -1.12 -7.88
C ALA A 42 15.09 -0.48 -6.51
N LEU A 43 16.05 0.26 -5.94
CA LEU A 43 15.84 1.04 -4.71
C LEU A 43 14.85 2.19 -4.92
N ASP A 44 14.89 2.86 -6.07
CA ASP A 44 13.95 3.93 -6.42
C ASP A 44 12.52 3.38 -6.55
N ILE A 45 12.36 2.19 -7.15
CA ILE A 45 11.07 1.50 -7.24
C ILE A 45 10.56 1.13 -5.83
N LEU A 46 11.42 0.57 -4.96
CA LEU A 46 11.04 0.26 -3.57
C LEU A 46 10.65 1.52 -2.78
N ALA A 47 11.35 2.64 -2.97
CA ALA A 47 10.99 3.91 -2.38
C ALA A 47 9.65 4.44 -2.92
N ALA A 48 9.36 4.23 -4.21
CA ALA A 48 8.05 4.55 -4.79
C ALA A 48 6.92 3.67 -4.22
N MET A 49 7.21 2.40 -3.92
CA MET A 49 6.27 1.52 -3.21
C MET A 49 5.97 2.05 -1.82
N GLU A 50 7.00 2.41 -1.05
CA GLU A 50 6.86 3.00 0.28
C GLU A 50 6.05 4.32 0.24
N GLN A 51 6.35 5.21 -0.70
CA GLN A 51 5.61 6.46 -0.88
C GLN A 51 4.15 6.24 -1.26
N SER A 52 3.83 5.26 -2.11
CA SER A 52 2.44 4.94 -2.44
C SER A 52 1.64 4.54 -1.20
N MET A 53 2.25 3.78 -0.29
CA MET A 53 1.62 3.41 0.98
C MET A 53 1.41 4.63 1.91
N LEU A 54 2.31 5.61 1.88
CA LEU A 54 2.22 6.83 2.68
C LEU A 54 1.21 7.85 2.11
N SER A 55 1.20 8.11 0.80
CA SER A 55 0.25 9.03 0.17
C SER A 55 -1.20 8.54 0.32
N ASP A 56 -1.42 7.24 0.16
CA ASP A 56 -2.76 6.64 0.30
C ASP A 56 -3.25 6.66 1.77
N SER A 57 -2.33 6.75 2.74
CA SER A 57 -2.68 6.98 4.15
C SER A 57 -3.32 8.36 4.37
N GLY A 58 -2.97 9.35 3.54
CA GLY A 58 -3.55 10.70 3.56
C GLY A 58 -5.00 10.71 3.07
N GLU A 59 -5.28 10.04 1.95
CA GLU A 59 -6.65 9.92 1.40
C GLU A 59 -7.55 9.09 2.31
N THR A 60 -7.00 7.99 2.85
CA THR A 60 -7.64 7.17 3.89
C THR A 60 -7.98 7.99 5.13
N THR A 61 -7.04 8.81 5.62
CA THR A 61 -7.24 9.68 6.79
C THR A 61 -8.28 10.74 6.49
N ALA A 62 -8.27 11.33 5.29
CA ALA A 62 -9.25 12.31 4.86
C ALA A 62 -10.66 11.71 4.78
N LEU A 63 -10.80 10.48 4.27
CA LEU A 63 -12.08 9.76 4.24
C LEU A 63 -12.59 9.47 5.65
N ILE A 64 -11.71 9.00 6.54
CA ILE A 64 -12.04 8.75 7.96
C ILE A 64 -12.47 10.05 8.65
N GLU A 65 -11.73 11.15 8.48
CA GLU A 65 -12.05 12.43 9.10
C GLU A 65 -13.35 13.03 8.54
N ARG A 66 -13.59 12.93 7.23
CA ARG A 66 -14.86 13.33 6.60
C ARG A 66 -16.03 12.52 7.17
N ALA A 67 -15.84 11.20 7.30
CA ALA A 67 -16.83 10.32 7.89
C ALA A 67 -17.09 10.68 9.37
N ARG A 68 -16.04 10.98 10.15
CA ARG A 68 -16.13 11.40 11.56
C ARG A 68 -16.84 12.74 11.73
N GLN A 69 -16.51 13.75 10.92
CA GLN A 69 -17.17 15.05 10.97
C GLN A 69 -18.66 14.95 10.62
N SER A 70 -19.00 14.04 9.70
CA SER A 70 -20.38 13.76 9.32
C SER A 70 -21.12 12.88 10.34
N PHE A 71 -20.39 12.25 11.27
CA PHE A 71 -20.93 11.38 12.30
C PHE A 71 -21.31 12.22 13.54
N SER A 72 -22.49 12.84 13.52
CA SER A 72 -23.12 13.35 14.73
C SER A 72 -23.99 12.26 15.38
N GLU A 73 -24.16 12.28 16.70
CA GLU A 73 -25.05 11.35 17.42
C GLU A 73 -26.51 11.43 16.93
N GLU A 74 -26.87 12.54 16.27
CA GLU A 74 -28.20 12.81 15.74
C GLU A 74 -28.38 12.38 14.27
N LYS A 75 -27.30 12.11 13.52
CA LYS A 75 -27.39 11.73 12.11
C LYS A 75 -27.74 10.26 11.97
N VAL A 76 -28.95 9.98 11.45
CA VAL A 76 -29.32 8.67 10.93
C VAL A 76 -28.87 8.58 9.47
N TRP A 77 -27.88 7.73 9.21
CA TRP A 77 -27.34 7.52 7.87
C TRP A 77 -28.27 6.64 7.04
N SER A 78 -28.51 7.00 5.79
CA SER A 78 -29.21 6.11 4.86
C SER A 78 -28.31 4.94 4.42
N ALA A 79 -28.93 3.87 3.94
CA ALA A 79 -28.19 2.76 3.34
C ALA A 79 -27.33 3.23 2.16
N GLU A 80 -27.84 4.15 1.32
CA GLU A 80 -27.11 4.68 0.17
C GLU A 80 -25.89 5.51 0.58
N GLU A 81 -25.99 6.31 1.65
CA GLU A 81 -24.85 7.09 2.15
C GLU A 81 -23.74 6.18 2.69
N LEU A 82 -24.11 5.09 3.37
CA LEU A 82 -23.16 4.10 3.86
C LEU A 82 -22.53 3.31 2.70
N ASP A 83 -23.33 2.90 1.73
CA ASP A 83 -22.85 2.17 0.54
C ASP A 83 -21.87 3.02 -0.27
N ALA A 84 -22.15 4.31 -0.45
CA ALA A 84 -21.24 5.24 -1.11
C ALA A 84 -19.91 5.36 -0.36
N LEU A 85 -19.96 5.52 0.97
CA LEU A 85 -18.76 5.61 1.81
C LEU A 85 -17.90 4.33 1.75
N PHE A 86 -18.54 3.16 1.81
CA PHE A 86 -17.82 1.88 1.69
C PHE A 86 -17.35 1.59 0.27
N ALA A 87 -18.03 2.10 -0.76
CA ALA A 87 -17.57 2.01 -2.15
C ALA A 87 -16.31 2.85 -2.36
N GLU A 88 -16.27 4.07 -1.85
CA GLU A 88 -15.07 4.94 -1.87
C GLU A 88 -13.91 4.25 -1.12
N ALA A 89 -14.17 3.73 0.08
CA ALA A 89 -13.14 3.01 0.85
C ALA A 89 -12.59 1.77 0.12
N ARG A 90 -13.45 1.03 -0.59
CA ARG A 90 -13.03 -0.11 -1.41
C ARG A 90 -12.22 0.30 -2.64
N SER A 91 -12.59 1.41 -3.28
CA SER A 91 -11.84 1.95 -4.42
C SER A 91 -10.42 2.28 -3.99
N LEU A 92 -10.26 3.05 -2.90
CA LEU A 92 -8.94 3.42 -2.38
C LEU A 92 -8.05 2.19 -2.11
N ASN A 93 -8.62 1.13 -1.52
CA ASN A 93 -7.88 -0.11 -1.31
C ASN A 93 -7.54 -0.85 -2.61
N ALA A 94 -8.43 -0.83 -3.60
CA ALA A 94 -8.20 -1.47 -4.89
C ALA A 94 -7.12 -0.74 -5.70
N ASP A 95 -7.17 0.59 -5.72
CA ASP A 95 -6.18 1.45 -6.37
C ASP A 95 -4.79 1.26 -5.75
N ARG A 96 -4.73 1.20 -4.41
CA ARG A 96 -3.50 0.86 -3.67
C ARG A 96 -2.95 -0.51 -4.05
N ALA A 97 -3.79 -1.54 -4.06
CA ALA A 97 -3.37 -2.89 -4.40
C ALA A 97 -2.86 -2.97 -5.85
N GLN A 98 -3.55 -2.31 -6.78
CA GLN A 98 -3.15 -2.23 -8.17
C GLN A 98 -1.78 -1.54 -8.31
N ARG A 99 -1.60 -0.37 -7.68
CA ARG A 99 -0.34 0.38 -7.77
C ARG A 99 0.83 -0.41 -7.21
N PHE A 100 0.61 -1.13 -6.11
CA PHE A 100 1.63 -2.01 -5.54
C PHE A 100 2.01 -3.16 -6.49
N ILE A 101 1.02 -3.80 -7.13
CA ILE A 101 1.26 -4.87 -8.09
C ILE A 101 2.08 -4.35 -9.29
N GLU A 102 1.72 -3.19 -9.83
CA GLU A 102 2.46 -2.55 -10.93
C GLU A 102 3.93 -2.34 -10.57
N LEU A 103 4.19 -1.70 -9.42
CA LEU A 103 5.56 -1.45 -8.95
C LEU A 103 6.33 -2.74 -8.67
N ARG A 104 5.67 -3.79 -8.17
CA ARG A 104 6.31 -5.09 -7.95
C ARG A 104 6.71 -5.76 -9.26
N LEU A 105 5.87 -5.64 -10.30
CA LEU A 105 6.18 -6.15 -11.63
C LEU A 105 7.32 -5.35 -12.27
N GLU A 106 7.34 -4.04 -12.08
CA GLU A 106 8.42 -3.15 -12.52
C GLU A 106 9.74 -3.55 -11.85
N LEU A 107 9.75 -3.72 -10.52
CA LEU A 107 10.90 -4.18 -9.75
C LEU A 107 11.42 -5.54 -10.24
N LYS A 108 10.50 -6.48 -10.49
CA LYS A 108 10.85 -7.80 -11.01
C LYS A 108 11.47 -7.73 -12.41
N SER A 109 11.03 -6.77 -13.23
CA SER A 109 11.57 -6.57 -14.58
C SER A 109 12.92 -5.85 -14.59
N SER A 110 13.23 -5.05 -13.55
CA SER A 110 14.50 -4.33 -13.43
C SER A 110 15.65 -5.21 -12.92
N LEU A 111 15.35 -6.38 -12.35
CA LEU A 111 16.32 -7.31 -11.79
C LEU A 111 16.44 -8.56 -12.67
N THR A 112 17.62 -9.17 -12.65
CA THR A 112 17.77 -10.54 -13.17
C THR A 112 17.09 -11.56 -12.23
N SER A 113 16.87 -12.77 -12.72
CA SER A 113 16.27 -13.83 -11.90
C SER A 113 17.12 -14.19 -10.68
N GLU A 114 18.45 -14.21 -10.82
CA GLU A 114 19.38 -14.48 -9.71
C GLU A 114 19.36 -13.35 -8.67
N GLU A 115 19.45 -12.10 -9.12
CA GLU A 115 19.35 -10.91 -8.24
C GLU A 115 17.99 -10.87 -7.52
N TRP A 116 16.90 -11.27 -8.17
CA TRP A 116 15.58 -11.36 -7.57
C TRP A 116 15.52 -12.43 -6.48
N ASP A 117 16.03 -13.63 -6.75
CA ASP A 117 16.00 -14.74 -5.80
C ASP A 117 16.89 -14.47 -4.57
N GLU A 118 17.99 -13.74 -4.74
CA GLU A 118 18.86 -13.32 -3.65
C GLU A 118 18.26 -12.13 -2.86
N ALA A 119 17.61 -11.19 -3.54
CA ALA A 119 16.94 -10.06 -2.88
C ALA A 119 15.65 -10.47 -2.15
N PHE A 120 14.93 -11.45 -2.68
CA PHE A 120 13.63 -11.91 -2.19
C PHE A 120 13.58 -13.44 -2.08
N PRO A 121 14.35 -14.04 -1.16
CA PRO A 121 14.39 -15.49 -1.01
C PRO A 121 13.02 -16.03 -0.60
N SER A 122 12.62 -17.14 -1.24
CA SER A 122 11.41 -17.86 -0.86
C SER A 122 11.60 -18.41 0.56
N SER A 123 10.85 -17.88 1.51
CA SER A 123 10.86 -18.33 2.91
C SER A 123 10.35 -19.76 3.07
#